data_AF-A0A415L2H4-F1
#
_entry.id   AF-A0A415L2H4-F1
#
_cell.length_a   1.000
_cell.length_b   1.000
_cell.length_c   1.000
_cell.angle_alpha   90.00
_cell.angle_beta   90.00
_cell.angle_gamma   90.00
#
_symmetry.space_group_name_H-M   'P 1'
#
loop_
_entity.id
_entity.type
_entity.pdbx_description
1 polymer ?
#
loop_
_entity_poly.entity_id
_entity_poly.type
_entity_poly.pdbx_seq_one_letter_code
_entity_poly.pdbx_strand_id
1 'polypeptide(L)'
;MNKYLENLNRIEFVVTMACTGRCIHCSEGEHKSSGKHIDGDIAVQAVIDICNNYDIKSLMTFGGEPLIYPEVVCNIHKTAKEMNIKDRAIITNGFFSKDKERVREVAQMLSYSGVQKVLLSVDSFHQETIPLDIVKYFAMCIKESGVEIKLNPAWLV
;
A
#
# COMPACT_ATOMS: atom_id res chain seq x y z
N MET A 1 -9.80 24.66 -16.90
CA MET A 1 -9.40 23.28 -16.54
C MET A 1 -8.50 22.73 -17.64
N ASN A 2 -7.45 21.97 -17.33
CA ASN A 2 -6.55 21.39 -18.33
C ASN A 2 -7.27 20.25 -19.06
N LYS A 3 -7.39 20.32 -20.40
CA LYS A 3 -8.09 19.32 -21.21
C LYS A 3 -7.57 17.88 -21.05
N TYR A 4 -6.32 17.72 -20.60
CA TYR A 4 -5.72 16.41 -20.35
C TYR A 4 -6.06 15.82 -18.98
N LEU A 5 -6.74 16.59 -18.11
CA LEU A 5 -7.09 16.17 -16.74
C LEU A 5 -8.61 15.97 -16.54
N GLU A 6 -9.42 16.11 -17.59
CA GLU A 6 -10.89 16.03 -17.51
C GLU A 6 -11.40 14.69 -16.97
N ASN A 7 -10.63 13.61 -17.16
CA ASN A 7 -11.01 12.24 -16.79
C ASN A 7 -10.14 11.65 -15.66
N LEU A 8 -9.55 12.50 -14.82
CA LEU A 8 -8.80 12.03 -13.67
C LEU A 8 -9.73 11.24 -12.73
N ASN A 9 -9.44 9.95 -12.53
CA ASN A 9 -10.30 9.05 -11.76
C ASN A 9 -9.54 8.20 -10.73
N ARG A 10 -8.22 8.38 -10.62
CA ARG A 10 -7.36 7.58 -9.76
C ARG A 10 -6.24 8.40 -9.14
N ILE A 11 -5.96 8.13 -7.88
CA ILE A 11 -4.80 8.66 -7.16
C ILE A 11 -3.87 7.50 -6.80
N GLU A 12 -2.59 7.68 -7.03
CA GLU A 12 -1.56 6.72 -6.67
C GLU A 12 -0.45 7.40 -5.87
N PHE A 13 -0.09 6.82 -4.73
CA PHE A 13 1.00 7.30 -3.89
C PHE A 13 2.12 6.27 -3.83
N VAL A 14 3.31 6.71 -4.24
CA VAL A 14 4.58 6.08 -3.84
C VAL A 14 4.90 6.60 -2.44
N VAL A 15 4.62 5.80 -1.41
CA VAL A 15 4.76 6.21 0.00
C VAL A 15 6.23 6.38 0.37
N THR A 16 7.07 5.47 -0.09
CA THR A 16 8.52 5.48 0.14
C THR A 16 9.23 4.68 -0.94
N MET A 17 10.51 4.97 -1.17
CA MET A 17 11.41 4.11 -1.94
C MET A 17 12.21 3.15 -1.06
N ALA A 18 12.00 3.17 0.26
CA ALA A 18 12.58 2.18 1.16
C ALA A 18 11.85 0.83 0.98
N CYS A 19 12.60 -0.27 0.94
CA CYS A 19 12.01 -1.60 0.79
C CYS A 19 12.75 -2.63 1.64
N THR A 20 11.98 -3.51 2.28
CA THR A 20 12.49 -4.69 3.00
C THR A 20 12.90 -5.82 2.06
N GLY A 21 12.39 -5.84 0.82
CA GLY A 21 12.78 -6.78 -0.23
C GLY A 21 14.03 -6.36 -0.99
N ARG A 22 14.62 -7.32 -1.72
CA ARG A 22 15.69 -7.13 -2.72
C ARG A 22 15.40 -7.99 -3.95
N CYS A 23 14.19 -7.86 -4.49
CA CYS A 23 13.70 -8.69 -5.58
C CYS A 23 14.49 -8.41 -6.87
N ILE A 24 15.04 -9.44 -7.50
CA ILE A 24 15.85 -9.30 -8.73
C ILE A 24 15.07 -8.68 -9.91
N HIS A 25 13.75 -8.82 -9.91
CA HIS A 25 12.87 -8.30 -10.97
C HIS A 25 12.31 -6.90 -10.68
N CYS A 26 12.71 -6.26 -9.57
CA CYS A 26 12.10 -5.00 -9.16
C CYS A 26 12.34 -3.90 -10.22
N SER A 27 11.27 -3.25 -10.68
CA SER A 27 11.34 -2.20 -11.72
C SER A 27 12.17 -0.99 -11.29
N GLU A 28 12.23 -0.74 -9.99
CA GLU A 28 12.93 0.40 -9.40
C GLU A 28 14.39 0.07 -9.00
N GLY A 29 14.84 -1.17 -9.22
CA GLY A 29 16.20 -1.61 -8.94
C GLY A 29 16.52 -1.80 -7.46
N GLU A 30 17.69 -1.33 -7.02
CA GLU A 30 18.13 -1.51 -5.63
C GLU A 30 17.49 -0.50 -4.67
N HIS A 31 16.94 -1.03 -3.58
CA HIS A 31 16.34 -0.23 -2.51
C HIS A 31 17.21 -0.22 -1.25
N LYS A 32 17.14 0.87 -0.49
CA LYS A 32 17.62 0.91 0.90
C LYS A 32 16.52 0.35 1.82
N SER A 33 16.91 -0.26 2.94
CA SER A 33 15.93 -0.79 3.92
C SER A 33 15.24 0.29 4.76
N SER A 34 15.75 1.52 4.71
CA SER A 34 15.17 2.70 5.33
C SER A 34 15.35 3.89 4.41
N GLY A 35 14.53 4.92 4.58
CA GLY A 35 14.57 6.07 3.71
C GLY A 35 13.63 7.18 4.16
N LYS A 36 13.41 8.13 3.26
CA LYS A 36 12.35 9.12 3.42
C LYS A 36 11.02 8.49 2.97
N HIS A 37 9.94 8.99 3.54
CA HIS A 37 8.60 8.75 3.05
C HIS A 37 7.97 10.10 2.67
N ILE A 38 6.87 10.05 1.93
CA ILE A 38 6.06 11.22 1.66
C ILE A 38 5.55 11.83 2.96
N ASP A 39 5.38 13.15 2.98
CA ASP A 39 4.72 13.83 4.09
C ASP A 39 3.23 13.45 4.11
N GLY A 40 2.78 12.90 5.25
CA GLY A 40 1.42 12.39 5.39
C GLY A 40 0.36 13.49 5.34
N ASP A 41 0.64 14.67 5.89
CA ASP A 41 -0.31 15.78 5.93
C ASP A 41 -0.47 16.39 4.53
N ILE A 42 0.65 16.51 3.79
CA ILE A 42 0.61 16.94 2.39
C ILE A 42 -0.15 15.92 1.53
N ALA A 43 0.07 14.61 1.75
CA ALA A 43 -0.64 13.58 1.00
C ALA A 43 -2.15 13.60 1.27
N VAL A 44 -2.56 13.77 2.54
CA VAL A 44 -3.95 13.94 2.94
C VAL A 44 -4.57 15.17 2.28
N GLN A 45 -3.88 16.31 2.32
CA GLN A 45 -4.37 17.53 1.69
C GLN A 45 -4.53 17.36 0.18
N ALA A 46 -3.58 16.68 -0.48
CA ALA A 46 -3.66 16.38 -1.91
C ALA A 46 -4.90 15.54 -2.25
N VAL A 47 -5.25 14.53 -1.43
CA VAL A 47 -6.49 13.75 -1.64
C VAL A 47 -7.72 14.65 -1.58
N ILE A 48 -7.80 15.54 -0.59
CA ILE A 48 -8.93 16.47 -0.42
C ILE A 48 -9.02 17.41 -1.63
N ASP A 49 -7.91 18.06 -2.00
CA ASP A 49 -7.87 19.02 -3.08
C ASP A 49 -8.25 18.39 -4.43
N ILE A 50 -7.75 17.19 -4.70
CA ILE A 50 -8.07 16.46 -5.93
C ILE A 50 -9.55 16.07 -5.94
N CYS A 51 -10.08 15.49 -4.86
CA CYS A 51 -11.49 15.07 -4.80
C CYS A 51 -12.47 16.24 -4.84
N ASN A 52 -12.07 17.45 -4.43
CA ASN A 52 -12.88 18.65 -4.57
C ASN A 52 -13.03 19.12 -6.03
N ASN A 53 -12.14 18.67 -6.92
CA ASN A 53 -12.10 19.09 -8.32
C ASN A 53 -12.43 17.95 -9.31
N TYR A 54 -12.30 16.69 -8.88
CA TYR A 54 -12.41 15.52 -9.73
C TYR A 54 -13.19 14.38 -9.05
N ASP A 55 -13.92 13.61 -9.85
CA ASP A 55 -14.68 12.45 -9.39
C ASP A 55 -13.79 11.20 -9.31
N ILE A 56 -12.94 11.16 -8.28
CA ILE A 56 -11.97 10.08 -8.06
C ILE A 56 -12.67 8.78 -7.66
N LYS A 57 -12.40 7.71 -8.41
CA LYS A 57 -13.00 6.38 -8.23
C LYS A 57 -12.12 5.44 -7.41
N SER A 58 -10.80 5.59 -7.54
CA SER A 58 -9.85 4.69 -6.90
C SER A 58 -8.64 5.40 -6.29
N LEU A 59 -8.12 4.84 -5.19
CA LEU A 59 -6.87 5.26 -4.59
C LEU A 59 -6.01 4.04 -4.26
N MET A 60 -4.72 4.12 -4.59
CA MET A 60 -3.75 3.08 -4.29
C MET A 60 -2.49 3.64 -3.62
N THR A 61 -1.98 2.94 -2.61
CA THR A 61 -0.66 3.21 -2.02
C THR A 61 0.28 2.05 -2.30
N PHE A 62 1.49 2.36 -2.75
CA PHE A 62 2.57 1.41 -3.01
C PHE A 62 3.93 2.11 -2.81
N GLY A 63 5.01 1.51 -3.32
CA GLY A 63 6.34 2.10 -3.40
C GLY A 63 7.38 1.00 -3.36
N GLY A 64 8.40 1.16 -2.53
CA GLY A 64 9.15 0.03 -1.99
C GLY A 64 8.24 -0.83 -1.10
N GLU A 65 8.46 -0.85 0.20
CA GLU A 65 7.51 -1.45 1.15
C GLU A 65 6.75 -0.35 1.90
N PRO A 66 5.50 -0.04 1.51
CA PRO A 66 4.75 1.07 2.10
C PRO A 66 4.43 0.85 3.58
N LEU A 67 4.31 -0.41 4.05
CA LEU A 67 3.98 -0.71 5.44
C LEU A 67 5.18 -0.59 6.40
N ILE A 68 6.34 -0.12 5.92
CA ILE A 68 7.36 0.48 6.80
C ILE A 68 6.78 1.75 7.47
N TYR A 69 5.85 2.45 6.82
CA TYR A 69 5.21 3.66 7.31
C TYR A 69 3.67 3.53 7.33
N PRO A 70 3.13 2.59 8.13
CA PRO A 70 1.71 2.24 8.08
C PRO A 70 0.80 3.38 8.54
N GLU A 71 1.27 4.28 9.42
CA GLU A 71 0.51 5.46 9.86
C GLU A 71 0.23 6.40 8.68
N VAL A 72 1.22 6.64 7.81
CA VAL A 72 1.08 7.48 6.61
C VAL A 72 0.08 6.83 5.65
N VAL A 73 0.23 5.52 5.41
CA VAL A 73 -0.71 4.74 4.57
C VAL A 73 -2.14 4.87 5.12
N CYS A 74 -2.32 4.62 6.41
CA CYS A 74 -3.64 4.65 7.05
C CYS A 74 -4.27 6.04 7.04
N ASN A 75 -3.49 7.10 7.22
CA ASN A 75 -4.01 8.48 7.12
C ASN A 75 -4.54 8.78 5.71
N ILE A 76 -3.78 8.42 4.68
CA ILE A 76 -4.21 8.59 3.28
C ILE A 76 -5.51 7.83 3.00
N HIS A 77 -5.59 6.56 3.39
CA HIS A 77 -6.78 5.73 3.13
C HIS A 77 -7.99 6.16 3.95
N LYS A 78 -7.79 6.65 5.19
CA LYS A 78 -8.85 7.22 6.01
C LYS A 78 -9.46 8.45 5.34
N THR A 79 -8.62 9.38 4.86
CA THR A 79 -9.11 10.54 4.11
C THR A 79 -9.78 10.13 2.80
N ALA A 80 -9.23 9.14 2.09
CA ALA A 80 -9.86 8.61 0.87
C ALA A 80 -11.28 8.06 1.14
N LYS A 81 -11.48 7.37 2.27
CA LYS A 81 -12.79 6.88 2.73
C LYS A 81 -13.72 8.05 3.05
N GLU A 82 -13.24 9.07 3.76
CA GLU A 82 -14.01 10.28 4.10
C GLU A 82 -14.42 11.09 2.86
N MET A 83 -13.57 11.10 1.82
CA MET A 83 -13.86 11.70 0.51
C MET A 83 -14.69 10.78 -0.41
N ASN A 84 -15.23 9.67 0.10
CA ASN A 84 -16.09 8.72 -0.63
C ASN A 84 -15.45 8.04 -1.85
N ILE A 85 -14.10 7.99 -1.95
CA ILE A 85 -13.41 7.21 -2.99
C ILE A 85 -13.72 5.75 -2.73
N LYS A 86 -14.43 5.06 -3.65
CA LYS A 86 -14.93 3.71 -3.41
C LYS A 86 -13.81 2.68 -3.32
N ASP A 87 -12.97 2.59 -4.35
CA ASP A 87 -11.94 1.55 -4.47
C ASP A 87 -10.65 1.99 -3.79
N ARG A 88 -10.27 1.34 -2.68
CA ARG A 88 -9.09 1.69 -1.89
C ARG A 88 -8.19 0.48 -1.71
N ALA A 89 -7.00 0.50 -2.30
CA ALA A 89 -6.11 -0.65 -2.35
C ALA A 89 -4.67 -0.34 -1.91
N ILE A 90 -3.95 -1.36 -1.46
CA ILE A 90 -2.51 -1.29 -1.23
C ILE A 90 -1.80 -2.39 -2.02
N ILE A 91 -0.58 -2.12 -2.48
CA ILE A 91 0.38 -3.13 -2.92
C ILE A 91 1.49 -3.21 -1.88
N THR A 92 1.78 -4.39 -1.37
CA THR A 92 2.80 -4.63 -0.33
C THR A 92 3.40 -6.02 -0.52
N ASN A 93 4.65 -6.20 -0.09
CA ASN A 93 5.27 -7.52 0.03
C ASN A 93 4.87 -8.23 1.34
N GLY A 94 4.19 -7.52 2.26
CA GLY A 94 3.69 -8.06 3.52
C GLY A 94 4.74 -8.25 4.61
N PHE A 95 5.98 -7.78 4.40
CA PHE A 95 7.08 -7.91 5.34
C PHE A 95 7.64 -6.55 5.73
N PHE A 96 7.13 -5.99 6.82
CA PHE A 96 7.56 -4.70 7.39
C PHE A 96 8.01 -4.81 8.85
N SER A 97 7.69 -5.92 9.51
CA SER A 97 8.09 -6.21 10.89
C SER A 97 8.26 -7.72 11.07
N LYS A 98 9.13 -8.10 12.01
CA LYS A 98 9.25 -9.48 12.51
C LYS A 98 8.37 -9.72 13.75
N ASP A 99 7.88 -8.66 14.37
CA ASP A 99 7.00 -8.71 15.52
C ASP A 99 5.56 -9.00 15.08
N LYS A 100 5.03 -10.14 15.51
CA LYS A 100 3.67 -10.59 15.18
C LYS A 100 2.60 -9.66 15.75
N GLU A 101 2.82 -9.06 16.91
CA GLU A 101 1.84 -8.12 17.47
C GLU A 101 1.76 -6.87 16.61
N ARG A 102 2.91 -6.33 16.17
CA ARG A 102 2.95 -5.22 15.22
C ARG A 102 2.31 -5.59 13.87
N VAL A 103 2.52 -6.81 13.37
CA VAL A 103 1.90 -7.26 12.13
C VAL A 103 0.37 -7.31 12.25
N ARG A 104 -0.15 -7.84 13.36
CA ARG A 104 -1.60 -7.87 13.64
C ARG A 104 -2.17 -6.46 13.79
N GLU A 105 -1.47 -5.59 14.53
CA GLU A 105 -1.85 -4.19 14.71
C GLU A 105 -1.99 -3.47 13.36
N VAL A 106 -0.98 -3.58 12.48
CA VAL A 106 -1.03 -2.95 11.15
C VAL A 106 -2.17 -3.51 10.30
N ALA A 107 -2.45 -4.81 10.35
CA ALA A 107 -3.62 -5.37 9.66
C ALA A 107 -4.94 -4.74 10.14
N GLN A 108 -5.09 -4.51 11.45
CA GLN A 108 -6.26 -3.82 12.01
C GLN A 108 -6.29 -2.34 11.60
N MET A 109 -5.15 -1.64 11.63
CA MET A 109 -5.06 -0.25 11.18
C MET A 109 -5.52 -0.09 9.73
N LEU A 110 -5.11 -1.01 8.84
CA LEU A 110 -5.54 -1.00 7.43
C LEU A 110 -7.06 -1.16 7.32
N SER A 111 -7.65 -2.11 8.05
CA SER A 111 -9.11 -2.28 8.10
C SER A 111 -9.84 -1.01 8.58
N TYR A 112 -9.40 -0.44 9.71
CA TYR A 112 -10.02 0.77 10.28
C TYR A 112 -9.86 2.01 9.40
N SER A 113 -8.71 2.17 8.73
CA SER A 113 -8.50 3.23 7.75
C SER A 113 -9.41 3.10 6.53
N GLY A 114 -10.01 1.92 6.33
CA GLY A 114 -10.91 1.65 5.22
C GLY A 114 -10.23 1.14 3.98
N VAL A 115 -8.99 0.64 4.05
CA VAL A 115 -8.44 -0.17 2.96
C VAL A 115 -9.40 -1.32 2.66
N GLN A 116 -9.73 -1.51 1.40
CA GLN A 116 -10.63 -2.59 0.99
C GLN A 116 -9.88 -3.79 0.45
N LYS A 117 -8.73 -3.56 -0.20
CA LYS A 117 -8.01 -4.59 -0.92
C LYS A 117 -6.51 -4.52 -0.67
N VAL A 118 -5.93 -5.63 -0.24
CA VAL A 118 -4.48 -5.86 -0.20
C VAL A 118 -4.08 -6.71 -1.40
N LEU A 119 -3.20 -6.16 -2.24
CA LEU A 119 -2.52 -6.87 -3.31
C LEU A 119 -1.15 -7.33 -2.75
N LEU A 120 -1.10 -8.57 -2.29
CA LEU A 120 0.07 -9.13 -1.62
C LEU A 120 1.05 -9.70 -2.66
N SER A 121 2.21 -9.06 -2.77
CA SER A 121 3.28 -9.48 -3.68
C SER A 121 4.02 -10.68 -3.08
N VAL A 122 3.68 -11.86 -3.58
CA VAL A 122 4.25 -13.13 -3.13
C VAL A 122 4.52 -14.02 -4.34
N ASP A 123 5.80 -14.25 -4.61
CA ASP A 123 6.32 -15.08 -5.71
C ASP A 123 7.74 -15.55 -5.38
N SER A 124 8.33 -16.37 -6.25
CA SER A 124 9.68 -16.91 -6.04
C SER A 124 10.73 -15.84 -5.78
N PHE A 125 10.66 -14.71 -6.48
CA PHE A 125 11.65 -13.64 -6.37
C PHE A 125 11.55 -12.86 -5.06
N HIS A 126 10.33 -12.60 -4.58
CA HIS A 126 10.14 -12.01 -3.25
C HIS A 126 10.67 -12.97 -2.18
N GLN A 127 10.37 -14.25 -2.32
CA GLN A 127 10.70 -15.27 -1.32
C GLN A 127 12.20 -15.65 -1.26
N GLU A 128 13.03 -15.21 -2.21
CA GLU A 128 14.49 -15.28 -2.11
C GLU A 128 15.02 -14.44 -0.95
N THR A 129 14.34 -13.35 -0.59
CA THR A 129 14.84 -12.37 0.40
C THR A 129 13.87 -12.09 1.55
N ILE A 130 12.60 -12.46 1.38
CA ILE A 130 11.53 -12.24 2.36
C ILE A 130 11.07 -13.60 2.93
N PRO A 131 11.10 -13.80 4.27
CA PRO A 131 10.62 -15.06 4.86
C PRO A 131 9.11 -15.27 4.64
N LEU A 132 8.73 -16.47 4.16
CA LEU A 132 7.32 -16.75 3.81
C LEU A 132 6.40 -16.80 5.03
N ASP A 133 6.90 -17.25 6.18
CA ASP A 133 6.06 -17.50 7.35
C ASP A 133 5.43 -16.22 7.92
N ILE A 134 6.17 -15.12 7.92
CA ILE A 134 5.66 -13.83 8.39
C ILE A 134 4.70 -13.20 7.38
N VAL A 135 4.95 -13.38 6.07
CA VAL A 135 4.04 -12.96 4.99
C VAL A 135 2.72 -13.72 5.06
N LYS A 136 2.77 -15.04 5.28
CA LYS A 136 1.58 -15.87 5.54
C LYS A 136 0.83 -15.40 6.77
N TYR A 137 1.56 -15.06 7.85
CA TYR A 137 0.95 -14.54 9.07
C TYR A 137 0.24 -13.20 8.84
N PHE A 138 0.87 -12.26 8.14
CA PHE A 138 0.23 -11.02 7.72
C PHE A 138 -1.04 -11.27 6.88
N ALA A 139 -0.97 -12.18 5.90
CA ALA A 139 -2.11 -12.54 5.06
C ALA A 139 -3.31 -13.07 5.89
N MET A 140 -3.04 -13.88 6.92
CA MET A 140 -4.08 -14.36 7.84
C MET A 140 -4.69 -13.20 8.63
N CYS A 141 -3.87 -12.29 9.19
CA CYS A 141 -4.38 -11.13 9.93
C CYS A 141 -5.22 -10.21 9.05
N ILE A 142 -4.83 -9.99 7.79
CA ILE A 142 -5.64 -9.22 6.83
C ILE A 142 -7.00 -9.87 6.61
N LYS A 143 -7.03 -11.19 6.35
CA LYS A 143 -8.28 -11.94 6.18
C LYS A 143 -9.17 -11.86 7.43
N GLU A 144 -8.60 -12.02 8.61
CA GLU A 144 -9.32 -11.91 9.90
C GLU A 144 -9.87 -10.49 10.14
N SER A 145 -9.18 -9.45 9.66
CA SER A 145 -9.60 -8.05 9.79
C SER A 145 -10.75 -7.66 8.85
N GLY A 146 -11.18 -8.57 7.96
CA GLY A 146 -12.27 -8.35 7.00
C GLY A 146 -11.88 -7.63 5.70
N VAL A 147 -10.59 -7.34 5.51
CA VAL A 147 -10.06 -6.73 4.27
C VAL A 147 -9.87 -7.80 3.20
N GLU A 148 -10.26 -7.50 1.96
CA GLU A 148 -10.04 -8.41 0.82
C GLU A 148 -8.54 -8.57 0.58
N ILE A 149 -8.08 -9.80 0.37
CA ILE A 149 -6.69 -10.10 0.02
C ILE A 149 -6.64 -10.83 -1.32
N LYS A 150 -5.76 -10.35 -2.21
CA LYS A 150 -5.41 -11.03 -3.46
C LYS A 150 -3.91 -11.20 -3.55
N LEU A 151 -3.47 -12.34 -4.07
CA LEU A 151 -2.06 -12.55 -4.40
C LEU A 151 -1.74 -11.80 -5.69
N ASN A 152 -0.60 -11.13 -5.73
CA ASN A 152 -0.12 -10.35 -6.86
C ASN A 152 1.32 -10.76 -7.24
N PRO A 153 1.51 -12.00 -7.74
CA PRO A 153 2.84 -12.51 -8.07
C PRO A 153 3.40 -11.87 -9.35
N ALA A 154 4.72 -11.72 -9.42
CA ALA A 154 5.43 -11.59 -10.67
C ALA A 154 5.48 -12.95 -11.39
N TRP A 155 5.01 -12.98 -12.64
CA TRP A 155 5.05 -14.17 -13.49
C TRP A 155 6.24 -14.08 -14.43
N LEU A 156 7.01 -15.15 -14.54
CA LEU A 156 7.91 -15.35 -15.68
C LEU A 156 7.04 -15.74 -16.88
N VAL A 157 7.09 -14.93 -17.94
CA VAL A 157 6.46 -15.23 -19.24
C VAL A 157 7.55 -15.51 -20.26
#